data_AF-A0A943B5Z8-F1
#
_entry.id   AF-A0A943B5Z8-F1
#
_cell.length_a   1.000
_cell.length_b   1.000
_cell.length_c   1.000
_cell.angle_alpha   90.00
_cell.angle_beta   90.00
_cell.angle_gamma   90.00
#
_symmetry.space_group_name_H-M   'P 1'
#
loop_
_entity.id
_entity.type
_entity.pdbx_description
1 polymer ?
#
loop_
_entity_poly.entity_id
_entity_poly.type
_entity_poly.pdbx_seq_one_letter_code
_entity_poly.pdbx_strand_id
1 'polypeptide(L)'
;MEKIHEPGQGVTVFTVYGGGLGRADSGPAKRYLVLRADRKAPLLFLSAHRVPVNAQPPASVMRLRKYLSERRIARASCHWTERRLYLETSGGSTLLLDLREGPTLLFGPAPAFEEPAWPDPEVSPSALCSGDGWRAWPVLTPALRRTLPYLDPEDGRALLMDLQAGGGDVFMYETETGEREVSAWPLPRAQWLRMKPVRGEARESVWEDPVAALALAGESRVYAAVAAGARQMAARPFAAEVKRLDKLLDKLDREEVRLASLRDRQADALLLQGQLYRFGPEEKRASVTLDGPGGPRELALEPRLTVRENMAALFHQAARGRRGLEHLVERRAAVRAEKNAAVAAMLQREAALSGTGDTGSAFTG
;
A
#
# COMPACT_ATOMS: atom_id res chain seq x y z
N MET A 1 11.18 8.52 28.32
CA MET A 1 10.62 8.76 26.98
C MET A 1 10.65 10.23 26.70
N GLU A 2 11.11 10.65 25.52
CA GLU A 2 11.26 12.06 25.15
C GLU A 2 10.12 12.52 24.24
N LYS A 3 9.96 11.86 23.08
CA LYS A 3 8.99 12.23 22.04
C LYS A 3 8.23 11.01 21.56
N ILE A 4 6.99 11.22 21.11
CA ILE A 4 6.12 10.18 20.56
C ILE A 4 5.49 10.71 19.27
N HIS A 5 5.58 9.98 18.17
CA HIS A 5 5.00 10.41 16.89
C HIS A 5 4.50 9.22 16.08
N GLU A 6 3.62 9.51 15.12
CA GLU A 6 3.05 8.54 14.19
C GLU A 6 3.42 8.99 12.77
N PRO A 7 4.53 8.49 12.18
CA PRO A 7 5.00 8.94 10.87
C PRO A 7 4.16 8.40 9.71
N GLY A 8 3.39 7.35 9.94
CA GLY A 8 2.48 6.76 8.97
C GLY A 8 1.44 5.88 9.65
N GLN A 9 0.41 5.49 8.90
CA GLN A 9 -0.69 4.69 9.43
C GLN A 9 -0.18 3.40 10.09
N GLY A 10 -0.57 3.18 11.35
CA GLY A 10 -0.22 1.99 12.11
C GLY A 10 1.24 1.93 12.56
N VAL A 11 2.02 3.00 12.38
CA VAL A 11 3.42 3.08 12.85
C VAL A 11 3.51 4.11 13.95
N THR A 12 3.88 3.72 15.17
CA THR A 12 4.16 4.64 16.28
C THR A 12 5.63 4.56 16.66
N VAL A 13 6.28 5.70 16.85
CA VAL A 13 7.68 5.81 17.21
C VAL A 13 7.81 6.54 18.54
N PHE A 14 8.52 5.91 19.47
CA PHE A 14 8.86 6.44 20.78
C PHE A 14 10.35 6.75 20.81
N THR A 15 10.70 8.02 20.95
CA THR A 15 12.08 8.43 21.23
C THR A 15 12.39 8.14 22.69
N VAL A 16 13.38 7.28 22.90
CA VAL A 16 13.87 6.88 24.21
C VAL A 16 15.33 7.32 24.37
N TYR A 17 15.69 7.68 25.60
CA TYR A 17 17.03 8.09 25.97
C TYR A 17 17.44 7.26 27.20
N GLY A 18 18.60 6.61 27.13
CA GLY A 18 19.09 5.74 28.20
C GLY A 18 20.36 4.99 27.79
N GLY A 19 21.05 4.41 28.77
CA GLY A 19 22.25 3.60 28.56
C GLY A 19 21.92 2.16 28.15
N GLY A 20 22.70 1.63 27.21
CA GLY A 20 22.88 0.21 26.91
C GLY A 20 21.66 -0.72 26.97
N LEU A 21 20.66 -0.53 26.09
CA LEU A 21 19.82 -1.66 25.67
C LEU A 21 20.70 -2.61 24.84
N GLY A 22 21.48 -3.48 25.50
CA GLY A 22 22.20 -4.60 24.88
C GLY A 22 23.74 -4.53 24.88
N ARG A 23 24.38 -3.41 25.26
CA ARG A 23 25.85 -3.35 25.46
C ARG A 23 26.21 -2.48 26.64
N ALA A 24 26.83 -3.10 27.65
CA ALA A 24 27.25 -2.45 28.90
C ALA A 24 28.19 -1.25 28.69
N ASP A 25 28.92 -1.22 27.56
CA ASP A 25 29.94 -0.21 27.27
C ASP A 25 29.45 0.95 26.39
N SER A 26 28.19 0.93 25.96
CA SER A 26 27.63 2.03 25.18
C SER A 26 26.99 3.06 26.10
N GLY A 27 27.57 4.26 26.15
CA GLY A 27 27.04 5.41 26.87
C GLY A 27 25.59 5.76 26.47
N PRO A 28 24.94 6.69 27.18
CA PRO A 28 23.55 7.03 26.93
C PRO A 28 23.35 7.52 25.48
N ALA A 29 22.50 6.79 24.73
CA ALA A 29 22.23 7.08 23.33
C ALA A 29 20.74 7.32 23.11
N LYS A 30 20.45 8.22 22.16
CA LYS A 30 19.09 8.44 21.67
C LYS A 30 18.72 7.29 20.73
N ARG A 31 17.59 6.62 21.00
CA ARG A 31 17.08 5.51 20.19
C ARG A 31 15.59 5.71 19.88
N TYR A 32 15.11 5.01 18.87
CA TYR A 32 13.75 5.06 18.39
C TYR A 32 13.11 3.68 18.53
N LEU A 33 12.24 3.50 19.51
CA LEU A 33 11.43 2.29 19.62
C LEU A 33 10.27 2.43 18.64
N VAL A 34 10.29 1.61 17.58
CA VAL A 34 9.34 1.67 16.48
C VAL A 34 8.39 0.50 16.58
N LEU A 35 7.09 0.80 16.68
CA LEU A 35 6.00 -0.16 16.64
C LEU A 35 5.25 -0.01 15.33
N ARG A 36 5.24 -1.05 14.50
CA ARG A 36 4.27 -1.24 13.43
C ARG A 36 3.18 -2.20 13.91
N ALA A 37 2.00 -1.65 14.20
CA ALA A 37 0.83 -2.42 14.56
C ALA A 37 0.11 -2.92 13.31
N ASP A 38 0.01 -4.24 13.13
CA ASP A 38 -0.62 -4.85 11.96
C ASP A 38 -1.06 -6.30 12.24
N ARG A 39 -2.10 -6.78 11.53
CA ARG A 39 -2.58 -8.16 11.72
C ARG A 39 -1.77 -9.21 10.98
N LYS A 40 -1.08 -8.82 9.91
CA LYS A 40 -0.33 -9.73 9.02
C LYS A 40 1.16 -9.65 9.26
N ALA A 41 1.69 -8.45 9.41
CA ALA A 41 3.12 -8.18 9.48
C ALA A 41 3.46 -7.13 10.55
N PRO A 42 3.12 -7.40 11.83
CA PRO A 42 3.49 -6.49 12.90
C PRO A 42 4.99 -6.55 13.18
N LEU A 43 5.54 -5.47 13.71
CA LEU A 43 6.95 -5.41 14.06
C LEU A 43 7.22 -4.44 15.20
N LEU A 44 8.14 -4.80 16.10
CA LEU A 44 8.66 -3.93 17.14
C LEU A 44 10.18 -4.03 17.12
N PHE A 45 10.86 -2.89 17.00
CA PHE A 45 12.32 -2.85 16.95
C PHE A 45 12.87 -1.53 17.52
N LEU A 46 14.16 -1.52 17.86
CA LEU A 46 14.85 -0.36 18.40
C LEU A 46 15.88 0.15 17.39
N SER A 47 15.59 1.28 16.76
CA SER A 47 16.42 1.88 15.73
C SER A 47 17.33 2.99 16.26
N ALA A 48 18.49 3.16 15.62
CA ALA A 48 19.34 4.36 15.77
C ALA A 48 18.90 5.50 14.84
N HIS A 49 18.18 5.18 13.76
CA HIS A 49 17.79 6.10 12.71
C HIS A 49 16.40 6.68 12.96
N ARG A 50 16.29 7.99 12.77
CA ARG A 50 15.03 8.72 12.93
C ARG A 50 14.14 8.53 11.71
N VAL A 51 12.86 8.23 11.92
CA VAL A 51 11.84 8.33 10.86
C VAL A 51 11.41 9.79 10.69
N PRO A 52 11.40 10.35 9.47
CA PRO A 52 10.85 11.68 9.23
C PRO A 52 9.35 11.70 9.53
N VAL A 53 8.87 12.81 10.09
CA VAL A 53 7.47 12.98 10.52
C VAL A 53 6.85 14.09 9.69
N ASN A 54 5.86 13.75 8.88
CA ASN A 54 5.23 14.69 7.96
C ASN A 54 3.73 14.93 8.26
N ALA A 55 3.22 14.43 9.39
CA ALA A 55 1.81 14.51 9.74
C ALA A 55 1.58 15.08 11.15
N GLN A 56 0.45 15.77 11.32
CA GLN A 56 -0.04 16.19 12.62
C GLN A 56 -0.44 14.95 13.45
N PRO A 57 -0.04 14.87 14.72
CA PRO A 57 -0.29 13.67 15.53
C PRO A 57 -1.79 13.50 15.81
N PRO A 58 -2.34 12.27 15.74
CA PRO A 58 -3.71 12.01 16.14
C PRO A 58 -3.91 12.16 17.66
N ALA A 59 -5.18 12.25 18.08
CA ALA A 59 -5.54 12.41 19.49
C ALA A 59 -5.02 11.27 20.39
N SER A 60 -4.91 10.04 19.86
CA SER A 60 -4.30 8.90 20.54
C SER A 60 -2.83 9.18 20.91
N VAL A 61 -2.04 9.70 19.97
CA VAL A 61 -0.64 10.11 20.20
C VAL A 61 -0.56 11.28 21.17
N MET A 62 -1.45 12.26 21.07
CA MET A 62 -1.50 13.38 22.01
C MET A 62 -1.78 12.90 23.44
N ARG A 63 -2.69 11.92 23.61
CA ARG A 63 -2.95 11.28 24.90
C ARG A 63 -1.70 10.57 25.43
N LEU A 64 -0.99 9.81 24.60
CA LEU A 64 0.27 9.16 25.01
C LEU A 64 1.29 10.20 25.48
N ARG A 65 1.48 11.29 24.73
CA ARG A 65 2.39 12.39 25.12
C ARG A 65 2.04 12.97 26.48
N LYS A 66 0.76 13.24 26.75
CA LYS A 66 0.30 13.80 28.02
C LYS A 66 0.75 12.99 29.24
N TYR A 67 0.77 11.67 29.15
CA TYR A 67 1.05 10.80 30.31
C TYR A 67 2.47 10.21 30.31
N LEU A 68 3.10 10.05 29.15
CA LEU A 68 4.36 9.32 29.02
C LEU A 68 5.57 10.21 28.70
N SER A 69 5.36 11.42 28.17
CA SER A 69 6.48 12.33 27.90
C SER A 69 7.24 12.64 29.18
N GLU A 70 8.56 12.63 29.08
CA GLU A 70 9.53 12.87 30.17
C GLU A 70 9.46 11.85 31.31
N ARG A 71 8.63 10.81 31.21
CA ARG A 71 8.61 9.72 32.19
C ARG A 71 9.73 8.74 31.92
N ARG A 72 10.34 8.23 32.99
CA ARG A 72 11.33 7.15 32.94
C ARG A 72 10.60 5.81 32.85
N ILE A 73 11.11 4.89 32.02
CA ILE A 73 10.67 3.49 32.05
C ILE A 73 11.33 2.86 33.28
N ALA A 74 10.51 2.41 34.23
CA ALA A 74 10.95 1.81 35.47
C ALA A 74 11.07 0.28 35.36
N ARG A 75 10.13 -0.35 34.64
CA ARG A 75 10.08 -1.80 34.43
C ARG A 75 9.57 -2.12 33.03
N ALA A 76 10.05 -3.22 32.47
CA ALA A 76 9.52 -3.82 31.26
C ALA A 76 9.10 -5.27 31.53
N SER A 77 7.97 -5.70 30.98
CA SER A 77 7.55 -7.11 30.99
C SER A 77 6.99 -7.51 29.63
N CYS A 78 7.37 -8.71 29.16
CA CYS A 78 7.06 -9.19 27.82
C CYS A 78 6.10 -10.39 27.90
N HIS A 79 4.90 -10.25 27.34
CA HIS A 79 3.95 -11.35 27.17
C HIS A 79 4.01 -11.77 25.70
N TRP A 80 5.08 -12.50 25.37
CA TRP A 80 5.49 -12.73 23.99
C TRP A 80 4.52 -13.65 23.22
N THR A 81 3.82 -14.57 23.89
CA THR A 81 2.79 -15.44 23.30
C THR A 81 1.62 -14.62 22.75
N GLU A 82 1.24 -13.56 23.46
CA GLU A 82 0.23 -12.57 23.04
C GLU A 82 0.84 -11.40 22.26
N ARG A 83 2.16 -11.39 22.04
CA ARG A 83 2.90 -10.35 21.32
C ARG A 83 2.72 -8.94 21.91
N ARG A 84 2.79 -8.86 23.24
CA ARG A 84 2.61 -7.62 24.01
C ARG A 84 3.86 -7.29 24.82
N LEU A 85 4.26 -6.02 24.80
CA LEU A 85 5.30 -5.49 25.68
C LEU A 85 4.69 -4.41 26.57
N TYR A 86 4.86 -4.54 27.89
CA TYR A 86 4.42 -3.56 28.87
C TYR A 86 5.64 -2.78 29.36
N LEU A 87 5.51 -1.46 29.39
CA LEU A 87 6.52 -0.53 29.88
C LEU A 87 5.90 0.31 31.00
N GLU A 88 6.20 -0.05 32.23
CA GLU A 88 5.75 0.69 33.42
C GLU A 88 6.62 1.93 33.59
N THR A 89 5.97 3.09 33.75
CA THR A 89 6.68 4.36 33.90
C THR A 89 6.70 4.82 35.35
N SER A 90 7.69 5.64 35.70
CA SER A 90 7.80 6.27 37.03
C SER A 90 6.60 7.16 37.39
N GLY A 91 5.71 7.48 36.44
CA GLY A 91 4.49 8.25 36.65
C GLY A 91 3.26 7.42 37.05
N GLY A 92 3.41 6.10 37.29
CA GLY A 92 2.30 5.21 37.66
C GLY A 92 1.39 4.78 36.50
N SER A 93 1.75 5.13 35.27
CA SER A 93 1.08 4.68 34.05
C SER A 93 1.89 3.56 33.38
N THR A 94 1.20 2.65 32.69
CA THR A 94 1.83 1.58 31.93
C THR A 94 1.53 1.75 30.44
N LEU A 95 2.57 1.75 29.60
CA LEU A 95 2.41 1.70 28.15
C LEU A 95 2.38 0.23 27.72
N LEU A 96 1.26 -0.20 27.16
CA LEU A 96 1.13 -1.46 26.43
C LEU A 96 1.46 -1.22 24.96
N LEU A 97 2.45 -1.94 24.44
CA LEU A 97 2.74 -2.07 23.02
C LEU A 97 2.20 -3.42 22.54
N ASP A 98 1.00 -3.41 21.97
CA ASP A 98 0.38 -4.58 21.35
C ASP A 98 0.75 -4.60 19.86
N LEU A 99 1.40 -5.68 19.40
CA LEU A 99 1.79 -5.81 18.00
C LEU A 99 0.60 -5.80 17.02
N ARG A 100 -0.59 -6.21 17.46
CA ARG A 100 -1.79 -6.30 16.61
C ARG A 100 -2.62 -5.02 16.66
N GLU A 101 -2.87 -4.51 17.86
CA GLU A 101 -3.83 -3.42 18.09
C GLU A 101 -3.16 -2.06 18.32
N GLY A 102 -1.85 -2.02 18.55
CA GLY A 102 -1.07 -0.79 18.71
C GLY A 102 -0.89 -0.34 20.16
N PRO A 103 -0.37 0.88 20.36
CA PRO A 103 -0.01 1.37 21.69
C PRO A 103 -1.24 1.79 22.49
N THR A 104 -1.34 1.31 23.72
CA THR A 104 -2.43 1.61 24.65
C THR A 104 -1.87 2.10 25.99
N LEU A 105 -2.52 3.09 26.58
CA LEU A 105 -2.18 3.59 27.91
C LEU A 105 -3.07 2.92 28.96
N LEU A 106 -2.44 2.33 29.97
CA LEU A 106 -3.08 1.75 31.14
C LEU A 106 -2.74 2.58 32.38
N PHE A 107 -3.67 2.66 33.33
CA PHE A 107 -3.47 3.31 34.63
C PHE A 107 -3.46 2.24 35.71
N GLY A 108 -2.28 1.95 36.24
CA GLY A 108 -2.03 0.78 37.10
C GLY A 108 -0.87 -0.08 36.58
N PRO A 109 -0.46 -1.10 37.36
CA PRO A 109 0.66 -1.97 37.01
C PRO A 109 0.33 -2.84 35.79
N ALA A 110 1.36 -3.40 35.17
CA ALA A 110 1.18 -4.43 34.16
C ALA A 110 0.42 -5.63 34.76
N PRO A 111 -0.49 -6.27 34.01
CA PRO A 111 -1.15 -7.48 34.48
C PRO A 111 -0.11 -8.57 34.74
N ALA A 112 -0.32 -9.37 35.79
CA ALA A 112 0.48 -10.56 36.01
C ALA A 112 0.31 -11.54 34.84
N PHE A 113 1.41 -12.20 34.49
CA PHE A 113 1.44 -13.21 33.42
C PHE A 113 2.08 -14.47 33.95
N GLU A 114 1.42 -15.58 33.68
CA GLU A 114 1.94 -16.90 33.95
C GLU A 114 2.87 -17.30 32.81
N GLU A 115 4.04 -17.85 33.14
CA GLU A 115 4.97 -18.32 32.11
C GLU A 115 4.32 -19.45 31.31
N PRO A 116 4.42 -19.41 29.96
CA PRO A 116 3.78 -20.41 29.15
C PRO A 116 4.44 -21.77 29.39
N ALA A 117 3.62 -22.81 29.56
CA ALA A 117 4.11 -24.18 29.67
C ALA A 117 4.82 -24.60 28.37
N TRP A 118 5.93 -25.31 28.53
CA TRP A 118 6.69 -25.91 27.44
C TRP A 118 6.34 -27.40 27.32
N PRO A 119 6.32 -27.96 26.09
CA PRO A 119 6.15 -29.39 25.89
C PRO A 119 7.22 -30.21 26.61
N ASP A 120 6.85 -31.41 27.06
CA ASP A 120 7.80 -32.38 27.60
C ASP A 120 8.83 -32.76 26.51
N PRO A 121 10.15 -32.69 26.78
CA PRO A 121 11.19 -33.01 25.81
C PRO A 121 11.12 -34.45 25.28
N GLU A 122 10.52 -35.39 26.02
CA GLU A 122 10.36 -36.77 25.57
C GLU A 122 9.36 -36.90 24.42
N VAL A 123 8.41 -35.97 24.31
CA VAL A 123 7.38 -35.99 23.27
C VAL A 123 8.00 -35.62 21.92
N SER A 124 7.78 -36.46 20.90
CA SER A 124 8.27 -36.19 19.55
C SER A 124 7.77 -34.83 19.01
N PRO A 125 8.65 -33.95 18.48
CA PRO A 125 8.25 -32.67 17.91
C PRO A 125 7.22 -32.77 16.77
N SER A 126 7.33 -33.81 15.94
CA SER A 126 6.37 -34.09 14.86
C SER A 126 4.99 -34.48 15.40
N ALA A 127 4.93 -35.18 16.54
CA ALA A 127 3.67 -35.52 17.20
C ALA A 127 3.00 -34.28 17.81
N LEU A 128 3.79 -33.36 18.41
CA LEU A 128 3.28 -32.08 18.92
C LEU A 128 2.60 -31.23 17.84
N CYS A 129 3.10 -31.31 16.60
CA CYS A 129 2.58 -30.54 15.47
C CYS A 129 1.41 -31.22 14.75
N SER A 130 1.11 -32.49 15.05
CA SER A 130 0.08 -33.27 14.38
C SER A 130 -1.30 -33.03 15.00
N GLY A 131 -2.32 -32.84 14.16
CA GLY A 131 -3.69 -32.59 14.60
C GLY A 131 -3.86 -31.29 15.40
N ASP A 132 -4.62 -31.34 16.50
CA ASP A 132 -4.90 -30.19 17.37
C ASP A 132 -4.05 -30.17 18.66
N GLY A 133 -3.11 -31.11 18.84
CA GLY A 133 -2.30 -31.22 20.06
C GLY A 133 -1.44 -29.98 20.36
N TRP A 134 -1.03 -29.24 19.32
CA TRP A 134 -0.30 -27.99 19.47
C TRP A 134 -1.08 -26.89 20.20
N ARG A 135 -2.42 -26.94 20.23
CA ARG A 135 -3.26 -25.90 20.84
C ARG A 135 -3.06 -25.81 22.35
N ALA A 136 -2.60 -26.89 22.99
CA ALA A 136 -2.26 -26.91 24.40
C ALA A 136 -0.96 -26.13 24.71
N TRP A 137 -0.17 -25.77 23.68
CA TRP A 137 1.17 -25.21 23.83
C TRP A 137 1.27 -23.85 23.13
N PRO A 138 1.03 -22.73 23.85
CA PRO A 138 1.14 -21.38 23.30
C PRO A 138 2.51 -21.07 22.68
N VAL A 139 3.56 -21.78 23.14
CA VAL A 139 4.94 -21.65 22.65
C VAL A 139 5.11 -22.17 21.21
N LEU A 140 4.23 -23.07 20.74
CA LEU A 140 4.26 -23.64 19.39
C LEU A 140 3.64 -22.68 18.37
N THR A 141 4.39 -21.61 18.09
CA THR A 141 4.00 -20.58 17.12
C THR A 141 3.79 -21.18 15.72
N PRO A 142 3.01 -20.54 14.84
CA PRO A 142 2.84 -21.00 13.46
C PRO A 142 4.16 -21.14 12.68
N ALA A 143 5.19 -20.37 13.01
CA ALA A 143 6.51 -20.51 12.40
C ALA A 143 7.18 -21.81 12.85
N LEU A 144 7.23 -22.05 14.16
CA LEU A 144 7.84 -23.24 14.74
C LEU A 144 7.13 -24.53 14.28
N ARG A 145 5.80 -24.54 14.24
CA ARG A 145 5.02 -25.69 13.73
C ARG A 145 5.27 -26.01 12.27
N ARG A 146 5.70 -25.02 11.48
CA ARG A 146 6.10 -25.25 10.08
C ARG A 146 7.53 -25.74 9.96
N THR A 147 8.38 -25.44 10.95
CA THR A 147 9.80 -25.85 10.97
C THR A 147 9.96 -27.27 11.49
N LEU A 148 9.38 -27.59 12.66
CA LEU A 148 9.62 -28.85 13.36
C LEU A 148 9.40 -30.12 12.50
N PRO A 149 8.41 -30.20 11.60
CA PRO A 149 8.23 -31.38 10.75
C PRO A 149 9.36 -31.65 9.73
N TYR A 150 10.26 -30.68 9.52
CA TYR A 150 11.41 -30.80 8.62
C TYR A 150 12.72 -31.11 9.35
N LEU A 151 12.70 -31.13 10.69
CA LEU A 151 13.88 -31.42 11.50
C LEU A 151 13.88 -32.88 11.92
N ASP A 152 15.08 -33.43 12.10
CA ASP A 152 15.22 -34.71 12.79
C ASP A 152 14.72 -34.58 14.24
N PRO A 153 14.18 -35.66 14.85
CA PRO A 153 13.55 -35.56 16.18
C PRO A 153 14.45 -34.96 17.26
N GLU A 154 15.75 -35.28 17.26
CA GLU A 154 16.70 -34.73 18.23
C GLU A 154 16.97 -33.23 17.99
N ASP A 155 17.13 -32.81 16.73
CA ASP A 155 17.30 -31.39 16.38
C ASP A 155 16.07 -30.58 16.75
N GLY A 156 14.87 -31.15 16.55
CA GLY A 156 13.61 -30.52 16.96
C GLY A 156 13.49 -30.36 18.48
N ARG A 157 13.99 -31.32 19.27
CA ARG A 157 14.05 -31.21 20.74
C ARG A 157 15.07 -30.17 21.18
N ALA A 158 16.26 -30.20 20.60
CA ALA A 158 17.31 -29.22 20.87
C ALA A 158 16.80 -27.80 20.61
N LEU A 159 16.13 -27.56 19.48
CA LEU A 159 15.52 -26.27 19.17
C LEU A 159 14.49 -25.82 20.22
N LEU A 160 13.65 -26.73 20.72
CA LEU A 160 12.69 -26.38 21.78
C LEU A 160 13.38 -26.03 23.09
N MET A 161 14.43 -26.77 23.47
CA MET A 161 15.23 -26.48 24.67
C MET A 161 15.97 -25.14 24.55
N ASP A 162 16.56 -24.85 23.40
CA ASP A 162 17.25 -23.58 23.13
C ASP A 162 16.30 -22.39 23.21
N LEU A 163 15.10 -22.52 22.60
CA LEU A 163 14.08 -21.48 22.67
C LEU A 163 13.51 -21.29 24.09
N GLN A 164 13.44 -22.37 24.89
CA GLN A 164 13.01 -22.30 26.29
C GLN A 164 14.06 -21.60 27.16
N ALA A 165 15.34 -21.91 26.97
CA ALA A 165 16.44 -21.23 27.65
C ALA A 165 16.52 -19.74 27.26
N GLY A 166 16.19 -19.44 26.00
CA GLY A 166 16.18 -18.09 25.44
C GLY A 166 17.58 -17.57 25.11
N GLY A 167 17.63 -16.42 24.43
CA GLY A 167 18.87 -15.84 23.91
C GLY A 167 19.30 -16.47 22.59
N GLY A 168 20.60 -16.38 22.29
CA GLY A 168 21.19 -16.91 21.06
C GLY A 168 21.20 -15.94 19.88
N ASP A 169 21.86 -16.40 18.82
CA ASP A 169 21.98 -15.67 17.56
C ASP A 169 20.65 -15.69 16.80
N VAL A 170 20.48 -14.73 15.89
CA VAL A 170 19.37 -14.74 14.93
C VAL A 170 19.87 -14.86 13.50
N PHE A 171 19.02 -15.42 12.66
CA PHE A 171 19.30 -15.70 11.26
C PHE A 171 18.51 -14.72 10.40
N MET A 172 19.22 -13.90 9.63
CA MET A 172 18.63 -12.94 8.72
C MET A 172 18.70 -13.47 7.29
N TYR A 173 17.55 -13.47 6.62
CA TYR A 173 17.37 -13.85 5.23
C TYR A 173 17.08 -12.61 4.40
N GLU A 174 17.98 -12.29 3.47
CA GLU A 174 17.86 -11.11 2.60
C GLU A 174 17.68 -11.51 1.13
N THR A 175 16.64 -10.98 0.48
CA THR A 175 16.40 -11.18 -0.96
C THR A 175 17.27 -10.26 -1.81
N GLU A 176 17.37 -10.55 -3.11
CA GLU A 176 17.97 -9.62 -4.09
C GLU A 176 17.26 -8.25 -4.13
N THR A 177 15.97 -8.21 -3.79
CA THR A 177 15.19 -6.97 -3.70
C THR A 177 15.46 -6.17 -2.41
N GLY A 178 16.31 -6.68 -1.50
CA GLY A 178 16.65 -6.04 -0.21
C GLY A 178 15.61 -6.24 0.88
N GLU A 179 14.65 -7.15 0.69
CA GLU A 179 13.68 -7.52 1.72
C GLU A 179 14.33 -8.47 2.71
N ARG A 180 14.10 -8.21 4.01
CA ARG A 180 14.74 -8.92 5.10
C ARG A 180 13.71 -9.56 6.02
N GLU A 181 13.94 -10.82 6.36
CA GLU A 181 13.19 -11.53 7.40
C GLU A 181 14.18 -12.10 8.43
N VAL A 182 13.80 -12.07 9.71
CA VAL A 182 14.62 -12.55 10.82
C VAL A 182 13.96 -13.77 11.45
N SER A 183 14.74 -14.80 11.74
CA SER A 183 14.32 -16.02 12.43
C SER A 183 15.21 -16.24 13.66
N ALA A 184 14.64 -16.79 14.73
CA ALA A 184 15.38 -17.18 15.93
C ALA A 184 16.11 -18.53 15.79
N TRP A 185 15.94 -19.21 14.65
CA TRP A 185 16.59 -20.47 14.32
C TRP A 185 16.84 -20.55 12.80
N PRO A 186 17.80 -21.37 12.34
CA PRO A 186 18.02 -21.55 10.92
C PRO A 186 16.81 -22.22 10.28
N LEU A 187 16.30 -21.66 9.20
CA LEU A 187 15.12 -22.14 8.51
C LEU A 187 15.49 -23.28 7.54
N PRO A 188 14.79 -24.43 7.58
CA PRO A 188 14.95 -25.48 6.59
C PRO A 188 14.74 -24.93 5.17
N ARG A 189 15.53 -25.41 4.19
CA ARG A 189 15.48 -24.90 2.80
C ARG A 189 14.08 -24.99 2.19
N ALA A 190 13.29 -26.00 2.55
CA ALA A 190 11.90 -26.13 2.11
C ALA A 190 10.98 -25.00 2.64
N GLN A 191 11.28 -24.47 3.83
CA GLN A 191 10.55 -23.34 4.42
C GLN A 191 10.98 -22.02 3.79
N TRP A 192 12.28 -21.83 3.58
CA TRP A 192 12.85 -20.69 2.84
C TRP A 192 12.13 -20.48 1.51
N LEU A 193 12.03 -21.52 0.66
CA LEU A 193 11.39 -21.42 -0.67
C LEU A 193 9.91 -20.98 -0.65
N ARG A 194 9.25 -21.04 0.51
CA ARG A 194 7.82 -20.72 0.68
C ARG A 194 7.58 -19.37 1.35
N MET A 195 8.62 -18.69 1.83
CA MET A 195 8.49 -17.38 2.47
C MET A 195 8.04 -16.32 1.45
N LYS A 196 6.98 -15.57 1.77
CA LYS A 196 6.65 -14.33 1.05
C LYS A 196 7.26 -13.18 1.85
N PRO A 197 8.09 -12.31 1.25
CA PRO A 197 8.18 -12.00 -0.18
C PRO A 197 9.33 -12.69 -0.94
N VAL A 198 10.10 -13.54 -0.25
CA VAL A 198 11.22 -14.36 -0.74
C VAL A 198 10.79 -15.44 -1.76
N ARG A 199 10.19 -15.04 -2.89
CA ARG A 199 10.08 -15.89 -4.06
C ARG A 199 11.41 -15.85 -4.80
N GLY A 200 12.43 -16.53 -4.28
CA GLY A 200 13.77 -16.56 -4.87
C GLY A 200 14.86 -17.08 -3.94
N GLU A 201 16.11 -17.01 -4.39
CA GLU A 201 17.27 -17.22 -3.54
C GLU A 201 17.40 -16.02 -2.57
N ALA A 202 17.64 -16.31 -1.30
CA ALA A 202 18.00 -15.34 -0.28
C ALA A 202 19.41 -15.62 0.23
N ARG A 203 20.09 -14.60 0.72
CA ARG A 203 21.33 -14.77 1.45
C ARG A 203 21.01 -14.90 2.93
N GLU A 204 21.49 -15.98 3.55
CA GLU A 204 21.48 -16.13 5.00
C GLU A 204 22.70 -15.43 5.62
N SER A 205 22.50 -14.78 6.76
CA SER A 205 23.56 -14.25 7.62
C SER A 205 23.18 -14.46 9.08
N VAL A 206 24.19 -14.73 9.93
CA VAL A 206 24.01 -14.94 11.37
C VAL A 206 24.37 -13.66 12.12
N TRP A 207 23.57 -13.31 13.12
CA TRP A 207 23.70 -12.08 13.90
C TRP A 207 23.66 -12.38 15.39
N GLU A 208 24.77 -12.10 16.08
CA GLU A 208 24.90 -12.22 17.53
C GLU A 208 24.08 -11.18 18.32
N ASP A 209 23.73 -10.05 17.67
CA ASP A 209 22.91 -8.99 18.26
C ASP A 209 21.51 -9.00 17.61
N PRO A 210 20.51 -9.65 18.25
CA PRO A 210 19.15 -9.69 17.74
C PRO A 210 18.51 -8.30 17.61
N VAL A 211 18.90 -7.34 18.47
CA VAL A 211 18.36 -5.99 18.45
C VAL A 211 18.86 -5.25 17.20
N ALA A 212 20.14 -5.39 16.86
CA ALA A 212 20.71 -4.83 15.63
C ALA A 212 20.09 -5.46 14.37
N ALA A 213 19.94 -6.79 14.34
CA ALA A 213 19.32 -7.49 13.22
C ALA A 213 17.86 -7.05 12.98
N LEU A 214 17.06 -6.98 14.06
CA LEU A 214 15.67 -6.52 13.99
C LEU A 214 15.57 -5.04 13.62
N ALA A 215 16.53 -4.20 14.04
CA ALA A 215 16.59 -2.81 13.60
C ALA A 215 16.81 -2.72 12.09
N LEU A 216 17.80 -3.44 11.54
CA LEU A 216 18.11 -3.41 10.12
C LEU A 216 16.94 -3.93 9.25
N ALA A 217 16.31 -5.03 9.67
CA ALA A 217 15.15 -5.59 8.98
C ALA A 217 13.92 -4.68 9.09
N GLY A 218 13.69 -4.11 10.28
CA GLY A 218 12.57 -3.25 10.56
C GLY A 218 12.64 -1.89 9.86
N GLU A 219 13.82 -1.29 9.81
CA GLU A 219 14.04 -0.03 9.08
C GLU A 219 13.75 -0.21 7.59
N SER A 220 14.32 -1.23 6.95
CA SER A 220 14.06 -1.54 5.53
C SER A 220 12.56 -1.65 5.26
N ARG A 221 11.84 -2.44 6.06
CA ARG A 221 10.43 -2.73 5.84
C ARG A 221 9.49 -1.58 6.20
N VAL A 222 9.70 -0.97 7.37
CA VAL A 222 8.77 0.02 7.93
C VAL A 222 9.04 1.39 7.32
N TYR A 223 10.30 1.80 7.14
CA TYR A 223 10.60 3.15 6.66
C TYR A 223 10.30 3.26 5.16
N ALA A 224 10.57 2.21 4.38
CA ALA A 224 10.15 2.15 2.98
C ALA A 224 8.61 2.23 2.85
N ALA A 225 7.87 1.54 3.71
CA ALA A 225 6.40 1.58 3.71
C ALA A 225 5.86 2.97 4.08
N VAL A 226 6.43 3.62 5.10
CA VAL A 226 6.07 5.00 5.48
C VAL A 226 6.36 5.97 4.33
N ALA A 227 7.53 5.87 3.70
CA ALA A 227 7.90 6.73 2.56
C ALA A 227 6.99 6.49 1.34
N ALA A 228 6.64 5.23 1.04
CA ALA A 228 5.70 4.90 -0.03
C ALA A 228 4.30 5.45 0.26
N GLY A 229 3.81 5.32 1.50
CA GLY A 229 2.52 5.89 1.91
C GLY A 229 2.49 7.42 1.80
N ALA A 230 3.56 8.09 2.21
CA ALA A 230 3.69 9.54 2.07
C ALA A 230 3.66 9.99 0.59
N ARG A 231 4.36 9.27 -0.30
CA ARG A 231 4.32 9.52 -1.75
C ARG A 231 2.91 9.34 -2.31
N GLN A 232 2.24 8.23 -1.99
CA GLN A 232 0.89 7.95 -2.46
C GLN A 232 -0.12 9.03 -2.01
N MET A 233 -0.03 9.46 -0.75
CA MET A 233 -0.89 10.52 -0.23
C MET A 233 -0.64 11.86 -0.92
N ALA A 234 0.62 12.20 -1.19
CA ALA A 234 0.97 13.44 -1.90
C ALA A 234 0.58 13.40 -3.39
N ALA A 235 0.62 12.24 -4.03
CA ALA A 235 0.23 12.04 -5.43
C ALA A 235 -1.30 12.00 -5.62
N ARG A 236 -2.08 11.71 -4.56
CA ARG A 236 -3.53 11.47 -4.62
C ARG A 236 -4.34 12.56 -5.34
N PRO A 237 -4.12 13.88 -5.13
CA PRO A 237 -4.85 14.91 -5.84
C PRO A 237 -4.62 14.86 -7.36
N PHE A 238 -3.36 14.67 -7.76
CA PHE A 238 -2.98 14.59 -9.18
C PHE A 238 -3.52 13.32 -9.83
N ALA A 239 -3.43 12.17 -9.14
CA ALA A 239 -4.00 10.92 -9.62
C ALA A 239 -5.53 10.98 -9.81
N ALA A 240 -6.23 11.66 -8.90
CA ALA A 240 -7.67 11.89 -9.02
C ALA A 240 -8.00 12.77 -10.25
N GLU A 241 -7.18 13.79 -10.50
CA GLU A 241 -7.32 14.69 -11.63
C GLU A 241 -7.05 13.98 -12.97
N VAL A 242 -5.98 13.18 -13.06
CA VAL A 242 -5.70 12.33 -14.23
C VAL A 242 -6.90 11.42 -14.54
N LYS A 243 -7.46 10.76 -13.52
CA LYS A 243 -8.64 9.91 -13.68
C LYS A 243 -9.89 10.69 -14.13
N ARG A 244 -10.05 11.94 -13.70
CA ARG A 244 -11.14 12.83 -14.14
C ARG A 244 -10.99 13.17 -15.62
N LEU A 245 -9.78 13.50 -16.05
CA LEU A 245 -9.44 13.87 -17.42
C LEU A 245 -9.55 12.67 -18.37
N ASP A 246 -9.18 11.46 -17.94
CA ASP A 246 -9.41 10.23 -18.71
C ASP A 246 -10.89 10.04 -19.03
N LYS A 247 -11.76 10.16 -18.03
CA LYS A 247 -13.22 10.07 -18.24
C LYS A 247 -13.74 11.17 -19.17
N LEU A 248 -13.09 12.32 -19.21
CA LEU A 248 -13.46 13.40 -20.12
C LEU A 248 -13.03 13.08 -21.56
N LEU A 249 -11.85 12.50 -21.75
CA LEU A 249 -11.40 12.01 -23.06
C LEU A 249 -12.35 10.94 -23.59
N ASP A 250 -12.75 9.98 -22.77
CA ASP A 250 -13.73 8.94 -23.16
C ASP A 250 -15.07 9.55 -23.64
N LYS A 251 -15.51 10.65 -23.01
CA LYS A 251 -16.72 11.37 -23.44
C LYS A 251 -16.51 12.07 -24.78
N LEU A 252 -15.34 12.66 -25.00
CA LEU A 252 -14.99 13.28 -26.28
C LEU A 252 -14.86 12.26 -27.40
N ASP A 253 -14.42 11.04 -27.12
CA ASP A 253 -14.39 9.95 -28.10
C ASP A 253 -15.81 9.54 -28.52
N ARG A 254 -16.74 9.41 -27.57
CA ARG A 254 -18.15 9.14 -27.89
C ARG A 254 -18.81 10.28 -28.68
N GLU A 255 -18.49 11.51 -28.33
CA GLU A 255 -19.00 12.69 -29.03
C GLU A 255 -18.44 12.80 -30.45
N GLU A 256 -17.18 12.44 -30.67
CA GLU A 256 -16.57 12.35 -32.01
C GLU A 256 -17.36 11.39 -32.90
N VAL A 257 -17.67 10.18 -32.41
CA VAL A 257 -18.49 9.20 -33.14
C VAL A 257 -19.86 9.78 -33.48
N ARG A 258 -20.51 10.45 -32.52
CA ARG A 258 -21.82 11.09 -32.74
C ARG A 258 -21.76 12.17 -33.81
N LEU A 259 -20.76 13.07 -33.76
CA LEU A 259 -20.60 14.17 -34.71
C LEU A 259 -20.18 13.69 -36.10
N ALA A 260 -19.35 12.64 -36.17
CA ALA A 260 -19.01 11.97 -37.43
C ALA A 260 -20.27 11.41 -38.10
N SER A 261 -21.17 10.75 -37.34
CA SER A 261 -22.45 10.26 -37.88
C SER A 261 -23.32 11.39 -38.45
N LEU A 262 -23.26 12.59 -37.87
CA LEU A 262 -24.01 13.75 -38.37
C LEU A 262 -23.38 14.31 -39.65
N ARG A 263 -22.05 14.41 -39.70
CA ARG A 263 -21.31 14.82 -40.91
C ARG A 263 -21.65 13.89 -42.08
N ASP A 264 -21.70 12.58 -41.84
CA ASP A 264 -21.89 11.58 -42.89
C ASP A 264 -23.28 11.66 -43.55
N ARG A 265 -24.27 12.28 -42.89
CA ARG A 265 -25.58 12.61 -43.50
C ARG A 265 -25.48 13.54 -44.70
N GLN A 266 -24.33 14.19 -44.94
CA GLN A 266 -24.10 14.96 -46.16
C GLN A 266 -24.22 14.10 -47.42
N ALA A 267 -23.78 12.84 -47.38
CA ALA A 267 -23.90 11.94 -48.52
C ALA A 267 -25.37 11.71 -48.89
N ASP A 268 -26.22 11.53 -47.88
CA ASP A 268 -27.67 11.37 -48.05
C ASP A 268 -28.32 12.64 -48.59
N ALA A 269 -27.90 13.80 -48.09
CA ALA A 269 -28.37 15.10 -48.57
C ALA A 269 -28.03 15.32 -50.05
N LEU A 270 -26.79 15.01 -50.46
CA LEU A 270 -26.34 15.13 -51.86
C LEU A 270 -27.06 14.14 -52.78
N LEU A 271 -27.25 12.90 -52.32
CA LEU A 271 -27.99 11.89 -53.07
C LEU A 271 -29.44 12.31 -53.30
N LEU A 272 -30.09 12.84 -52.25
CA LEU A 272 -31.46 13.35 -52.34
C LEU A 272 -31.54 14.58 -53.25
N GLN A 273 -30.58 15.50 -53.13
CA GLN A 273 -30.48 16.71 -53.96
C GLN A 273 -30.41 16.38 -55.45
N GLY A 274 -29.59 15.40 -55.84
CA GLY A 274 -29.42 14.98 -57.24
C GLY A 274 -30.66 14.37 -57.88
N GLN A 275 -31.65 13.96 -57.09
CA GLN A 275 -32.85 13.27 -57.55
C GLN A 275 -34.15 14.00 -57.17
N LEU A 276 -34.06 15.26 -56.73
CA LEU A 276 -35.21 16.07 -56.33
C LEU A 276 -36.27 16.23 -57.42
N TYR A 277 -35.90 16.11 -58.71
CA TYR A 277 -36.83 16.20 -59.84
C TYR A 277 -37.90 15.10 -59.84
N ARG A 278 -37.67 13.99 -59.11
CA ARG A 278 -38.61 12.87 -58.96
C ARG A 278 -39.75 13.20 -57.98
N PHE A 279 -39.64 14.29 -57.22
CA PHE A 279 -40.54 14.62 -56.14
C PHE A 279 -41.16 16.01 -56.32
N GLY A 280 -42.45 16.14 -56.00
CA GLY A 280 -43.18 17.40 -56.00
C GLY A 280 -42.64 18.39 -54.96
N PRO A 281 -42.88 19.70 -55.14
CA PRO A 281 -42.36 20.74 -54.25
C PRO A 281 -42.86 20.62 -52.80
N GLU A 282 -44.13 20.24 -52.61
CA GLU A 282 -44.78 20.08 -51.29
C GLU A 282 -44.91 18.61 -50.85
N GLU A 283 -44.24 17.70 -51.55
CA GLU A 283 -44.39 16.26 -51.33
C GLU A 283 -43.78 15.83 -49.99
N LYS A 284 -44.54 15.06 -49.22
CA LYS A 284 -44.12 14.47 -47.93
C LYS A 284 -44.13 12.95 -48.04
N ARG A 285 -43.05 12.31 -47.61
CA ARG A 285 -42.91 10.85 -47.56
C ARG A 285 -42.18 10.45 -46.29
N ALA A 286 -42.46 9.25 -45.80
CA ALA A 286 -41.73 8.66 -44.68
C ALA A 286 -40.38 8.03 -45.12
N SER A 287 -40.27 7.64 -46.39
CA SER A 287 -39.01 7.20 -47.01
C SER A 287 -39.00 7.44 -48.51
N VAL A 288 -37.81 7.45 -49.11
CA VAL A 288 -37.59 7.53 -50.56
C VAL A 288 -36.52 6.54 -51.00
N THR A 289 -36.74 5.92 -52.16
CA THR A 289 -35.72 5.08 -52.82
C THR A 289 -34.97 5.92 -53.85
N LEU A 290 -33.66 6.01 -53.68
CA LEU A 290 -32.77 6.84 -54.50
C LEU A 290 -31.73 5.95 -55.18
N ASP A 291 -31.39 6.25 -56.42
CA ASP A 291 -30.37 5.51 -57.16
C ASP A 291 -28.97 5.95 -56.69
N GLY A 292 -28.32 5.12 -55.87
CA GLY A 292 -26.99 5.36 -55.32
C GLY A 292 -25.87 4.71 -56.15
N PRO A 293 -24.59 5.03 -55.87
CA PRO A 293 -23.44 4.46 -56.57
C PRO A 293 -23.32 2.93 -56.49
N GLY A 294 -23.93 2.31 -55.47
CA GLY A 294 -23.97 0.85 -55.28
C GLY A 294 -25.33 0.22 -55.57
N GLY A 295 -26.22 0.93 -56.27
CA GLY A 295 -27.61 0.52 -56.53
C GLY A 295 -28.65 1.30 -55.72
N PRO A 296 -29.94 0.95 -55.85
CA PRO A 296 -31.02 1.61 -55.15
C PRO A 296 -30.85 1.56 -53.63
N ARG A 297 -30.95 2.72 -52.97
CA ARG A 297 -30.84 2.88 -51.53
C ARG A 297 -32.09 3.55 -50.98
N GLU A 298 -32.67 2.98 -49.94
CA GLU A 298 -33.77 3.61 -49.22
C GLU A 298 -33.24 4.62 -48.18
N LEU A 299 -33.82 5.81 -48.17
CA LEU A 299 -33.54 6.88 -47.23
C LEU A 299 -34.80 7.22 -46.44
N ALA A 300 -34.77 7.03 -45.13
CA ALA A 300 -35.84 7.45 -44.24
C ALA A 300 -35.89 8.98 -44.11
N LEU A 301 -37.10 9.53 -44.17
CA LEU A 301 -37.37 10.96 -44.09
C LEU A 301 -38.32 11.24 -42.92
N GLU A 302 -38.26 12.46 -42.38
CA GLU A 302 -39.17 12.87 -41.34
C GLU A 302 -40.56 13.17 -41.93
N PRO A 303 -41.63 12.46 -41.52
CA PRO A 303 -42.93 12.52 -42.21
C PRO A 303 -43.62 13.89 -42.18
N ARG A 304 -43.23 14.74 -41.23
CA ARG A 304 -43.80 16.09 -41.05
C ARG A 304 -43.23 17.10 -42.03
N LEU A 305 -42.03 16.82 -42.57
CA LEU A 305 -41.28 17.69 -43.47
C LEU A 305 -41.48 17.26 -44.92
N THR A 306 -41.41 18.21 -45.85
CA THR A 306 -41.33 17.89 -47.28
C THR A 306 -40.01 17.20 -47.61
N VAL A 307 -39.92 16.56 -48.77
CA VAL A 307 -38.67 15.97 -49.25
C VAL A 307 -37.54 17.01 -49.32
N ARG A 308 -37.87 18.25 -49.73
CA ARG A 308 -36.92 19.37 -49.82
C ARG A 308 -36.49 19.88 -48.44
N GLU A 309 -37.42 19.97 -47.49
CA GLU A 309 -37.12 20.34 -46.10
C GLU A 309 -36.25 19.28 -45.41
N ASN A 310 -36.50 17.99 -45.65
CA ASN A 310 -35.65 16.92 -45.16
C ASN A 310 -34.22 17.02 -45.72
N MET A 311 -34.07 17.28 -47.02
CA MET A 311 -32.75 17.52 -47.63
C MET A 311 -32.02 18.68 -46.95
N ALA A 312 -32.69 19.82 -46.76
CA ALA A 312 -32.12 20.97 -46.06
C ALA A 312 -31.71 20.62 -44.61
N ALA A 313 -32.56 19.87 -43.89
CA ALA A 313 -32.26 19.41 -42.54
C ALA A 313 -31.02 18.50 -42.48
N LEU A 314 -30.83 17.59 -43.46
CA LEU A 314 -29.64 16.75 -43.56
C LEU A 314 -28.38 17.60 -43.79
N PHE A 315 -28.42 18.61 -44.67
CA PHE A 315 -27.31 19.55 -44.85
C PHE A 315 -27.00 20.34 -43.56
N HIS A 316 -28.02 20.81 -42.84
CA HIS A 316 -27.84 21.51 -41.57
C HIS A 316 -27.20 20.61 -40.50
N GLN A 317 -27.65 19.36 -40.38
CA GLN A 317 -27.07 18.37 -39.47
C GLN A 317 -25.60 18.09 -39.81
N ALA A 318 -25.28 17.91 -41.10
CA ALA A 318 -23.91 17.70 -41.55
C ALA A 318 -23.00 18.90 -41.29
N ALA A 319 -23.50 20.12 -41.53
CA ALA A 319 -22.77 21.35 -41.22
C ALA A 319 -22.53 21.50 -39.70
N ARG A 320 -23.50 21.11 -38.87
CA ARG A 320 -23.33 21.05 -37.41
C ARG A 320 -22.30 20.01 -36.99
N GLY A 321 -22.32 18.82 -37.62
CA GLY A 321 -21.34 17.76 -37.42
C GLY A 321 -19.91 18.25 -37.68
N ARG A 322 -19.67 18.89 -38.84
CA ARG A 322 -18.35 19.44 -39.20
C ARG A 322 -17.82 20.47 -38.20
N ARG A 323 -18.61 21.52 -37.90
CA ARG A 323 -18.22 22.55 -36.92
C ARG A 323 -17.99 21.94 -35.54
N GLY A 324 -18.80 20.97 -35.15
CA GLY A 324 -18.63 20.25 -33.88
C GLY A 324 -17.29 19.50 -33.83
N LEU A 325 -16.92 18.81 -34.92
CA LEU A 325 -15.66 18.07 -35.00
C LEU A 325 -14.44 19.00 -34.90
N GLU A 326 -14.48 20.16 -35.55
CA GLU A 326 -13.42 21.18 -35.48
C GLU A 326 -13.17 21.61 -34.02
N HIS A 327 -14.23 22.00 -33.30
CA HIS A 327 -14.11 22.35 -31.87
C HIS A 327 -13.69 21.16 -30.98
N LEU A 328 -14.09 19.94 -31.35
CA LEU A 328 -13.76 18.74 -30.58
C LEU A 328 -12.26 18.41 -30.65
N VAL A 329 -11.61 18.67 -31.78
CA VAL A 329 -10.15 18.53 -31.93
C VAL A 329 -9.41 19.46 -30.96
N GLU A 330 -9.78 20.75 -30.94
CA GLU A 330 -9.19 21.74 -30.03
C GLU A 330 -9.41 21.35 -28.56
N ARG A 331 -10.65 20.98 -28.21
CA ARG A 331 -10.98 20.56 -26.84
C ARG A 331 -10.20 19.33 -26.42
N ARG A 332 -10.04 18.34 -27.32
CA ARG A 332 -9.27 17.13 -27.05
C ARG A 332 -7.78 17.45 -26.83
N ALA A 333 -7.20 18.33 -27.65
CA ALA A 333 -5.83 18.77 -27.47
C ALA A 333 -5.62 19.46 -26.11
N ALA A 334 -6.52 20.35 -25.72
CA ALA A 334 -6.48 21.01 -24.41
C ALA A 334 -6.59 20.01 -23.25
N VAL A 335 -7.54 19.07 -23.29
CA VAL A 335 -7.71 18.06 -22.23
C VAL A 335 -6.49 17.13 -22.13
N ARG A 336 -5.86 16.77 -23.26
CA ARG A 336 -4.60 16.00 -23.26
C ARG A 336 -3.45 16.79 -22.65
N ALA A 337 -3.34 18.09 -22.94
CA ALA A 337 -2.33 18.96 -22.35
C ALA A 337 -2.53 19.10 -20.83
N GLU A 338 -3.77 19.31 -20.37
CA GLU A 338 -4.12 19.33 -18.94
C GLU A 338 -3.74 17.99 -18.25
N LYS A 339 -4.02 16.86 -18.90
CA LYS A 339 -3.67 15.54 -18.37
C LYS A 339 -2.16 15.36 -18.24
N ASN A 340 -1.41 15.75 -19.27
CA ASN A 340 0.04 15.66 -19.27
C ASN A 340 0.65 16.55 -18.18
N ALA A 341 0.12 17.75 -17.97
CA ALA A 341 0.53 18.64 -16.89
C ALA A 341 0.25 18.02 -15.50
N ALA A 342 -0.92 17.39 -15.31
CA ALA A 342 -1.25 16.69 -14.06
C ALA A 342 -0.30 15.51 -13.79
N VAL A 343 0.06 14.73 -14.82
CA VAL A 343 1.05 13.65 -14.72
C VAL A 343 2.44 14.19 -14.37
N ALA A 344 2.88 15.26 -15.03
CA ALA A 344 4.16 15.89 -14.74
C ALA A 344 4.23 16.41 -13.30
N ALA A 345 3.17 17.07 -12.82
CA ALA A 345 3.07 17.56 -11.44
C ALA A 345 3.09 16.41 -10.42
N MET A 346 2.45 15.28 -10.73
CA MET A 346 2.50 14.07 -9.91
C MET A 346 3.94 13.55 -9.77
N LEU A 347 4.65 13.39 -10.89
CA LEU A 347 6.04 12.91 -10.91
C LEU A 347 7.00 13.88 -10.19
N GLN A 348 6.82 15.18 -10.39
CA GLN A 348 7.60 16.21 -9.67
C GLN A 348 7.37 16.12 -8.16
N ARG A 349 6.12 15.90 -7.73
CA ARG A 349 5.79 15.76 -6.30
C ARG A 349 6.40 14.50 -5.69
N GLU A 350 6.40 13.39 -6.42
CA GLU A 350 7.05 12.15 -5.99
C GLU A 350 8.58 12.32 -5.89
N ALA A 351 9.21 12.96 -6.87
CA ALA A 351 10.65 13.23 -6.86
C ALA A 351 11.07 14.12 -5.69
N ALA A 352 10.29 15.16 -5.38
CA ALA A 352 10.55 16.05 -4.24
C ALA A 352 10.56 15.31 -2.89
N LEU A 353 9.74 14.27 -2.73
CA LEU A 353 9.69 13.46 -1.51
C LEU A 353 10.85 12.45 -1.41
N SER A 354 11.41 12.03 -2.53
CA SER A 354 12.60 11.17 -2.57
C SER A 354 13.88 11.96 -2.28
N GLY A 355 14.00 13.19 -2.77
CA GLY A 355 15.18 14.04 -2.58
C GLY A 355 15.38 14.59 -1.16
N THR A 356 14.35 14.57 -0.31
CA THR A 356 14.44 15.02 1.09
C THR A 356 15.06 13.99 2.05
N GLY A 357 15.43 12.79 1.56
CA GLY A 357 15.99 11.72 2.38
C GLY A 357 17.51 11.74 2.58
N ASP A 358 18.25 12.57 1.81
CA ASP A 358 19.71 12.45 1.70
C ASP A 358 20.51 13.58 2.38
N THR A 359 19.85 14.40 3.20
CA THR A 359 20.54 15.45 3.99
C THR A 359 20.79 14.94 5.41
N GLY A 360 21.70 13.99 5.57
CA GLY A 360 22.01 13.47 6.91
C GLY A 360 23.02 12.34 7.02
N SER A 361 24.06 12.29 6.18
CA SER A 361 25.24 11.47 6.48
C SER A 361 26.52 12.18 6.03
N ALA A 362 26.83 13.27 6.72
CA ALA A 362 28.19 13.78 6.81
C ALA A 362 28.60 13.71 8.29
N PHE A 363 29.10 12.53 8.69
CA PHE A 363 30.02 12.41 9.82
C PHE A 363 31.14 11.47 9.36
N THR A 364 32.11 12.06 8.67
CA THR A 364 33.49 11.62 8.67
C THR A 364 34.12 12.05 9.99
N GLY A 365 34.73 11.11 10.70
CA GLY A 365 35.45 11.32 11.96
C GLY A 365 35.60 10.02 12.70
#